data_AF-A0A6I3FJG9-F1
#
_entry.id   AF-A0A6I3FJG9-F1
#
_cell.length_a   1.000
_cell.length_b   1.000
_cell.length_c   1.000
_cell.angle_alpha   90.00
_cell.angle_beta   90.00
_cell.angle_gamma   90.00
#
_symmetry.space_group_name_H-M   'P 1'
#
loop_
_entity.id
_entity.type
_entity.pdbx_description
1 polymer ?
#
loop_
_entity_poly.entity_id
_entity_poly.type
_entity_poly.pdbx_seq_one_letter_code
_entity_poly.pdbx_strand_id
1 'polypeptide(L)'
;MERRIYGLENEYGVTCTLRGQRRLSPDEVARYLFRRVVSWGRSSNVFLANGARLYLDVGSHPEYATPECDSIHELVVHDKAGERILEQLLVSAEQRLSDEGIRGDIYLFKNNTDSAGNSYGCHENYLAGRKHDFSHYSDALIPFLVSRQIYAGAGKVLQTARGAMFCISQRAEHVWEGVSSATTRSRPIINTRDEPHADADRYRRLHVIVGDSNMSEYATFLKVGATSILLRMLEEPNVVLRDMTLENPIRAIREISHDITCTRKVRLANGREATALEIQSEYLNRALRYAERRDFSPLEQKALDMWEHAITQIEKDPLGLDREADWVVKYKLIESFRARHGLEMTDPRVA
;
A
#
# COMPACT_ATOMS: atom_id res chain seq x y z
N MET A 1 13.44 -17.07 -7.30
CA MET A 1 12.81 -17.93 -6.28
C MET A 1 11.39 -18.22 -6.73
N GLU A 2 10.98 -19.49 -6.80
CA GLU A 2 9.63 -19.87 -7.30
C GLU A 2 8.55 -19.77 -6.22
N ARG A 3 8.85 -20.20 -4.99
CA ARG A 3 7.98 -20.04 -3.81
C ARG A 3 8.57 -19.01 -2.88
N ARG A 4 7.85 -17.92 -2.63
CA ARG A 4 8.32 -16.77 -1.83
C ARG A 4 7.41 -16.56 -0.64
N ILE A 5 7.97 -16.15 0.49
CA ILE A 5 7.18 -15.69 1.64
C ILE A 5 6.84 -14.21 1.48
N TYR A 6 5.59 -13.87 1.73
CA TYR A 6 4.99 -12.54 1.70
C TYR A 6 4.41 -12.20 3.08
N GLY A 7 4.35 -10.90 3.38
CA GLY A 7 3.59 -10.38 4.51
C GLY A 7 3.12 -8.95 4.26
N LEU A 8 1.99 -8.58 4.85
CA LEU A 8 1.49 -7.21 4.87
C LEU A 8 1.37 -6.71 6.30
N GLU A 9 1.80 -5.48 6.54
CA GLU A 9 1.63 -4.75 7.80
C GLU A 9 0.69 -3.57 7.51
N ASN A 10 -0.51 -3.56 8.10
CA ASN A 10 -1.47 -2.46 7.91
C ASN A 10 -1.68 -1.73 9.23
N GLU A 11 -1.35 -0.44 9.22
CA GLU A 11 -1.71 0.51 10.27
C GLU A 11 -3.10 1.10 9.99
N TYR A 12 -3.93 1.20 11.02
CA TYR A 12 -5.30 1.72 10.90
C TYR A 12 -5.43 3.07 11.62
N GLY A 13 -5.99 4.05 10.91
CA GLY A 13 -6.41 5.31 11.52
C GLY A 13 -7.55 5.06 12.50
N VAL A 14 -7.55 5.71 13.67
CA VAL A 14 -8.59 5.55 14.68
C VAL A 14 -9.08 6.88 15.23
N THR A 15 -10.39 7.02 15.39
CA THR A 15 -11.01 8.20 16.03
C THR A 15 -12.31 7.81 16.72
N CYS A 16 -12.72 8.60 17.72
CA CYS A 16 -14.03 8.50 18.34
C CYS A 16 -14.67 9.88 18.34
N THR A 17 -15.88 9.97 17.78
CA THR A 17 -16.58 11.24 17.62
C THR A 17 -17.99 11.18 18.18
N LEU A 18 -18.50 12.33 18.61
CA LEU A 18 -19.90 12.52 18.98
C LEU A 18 -20.37 13.80 18.29
N ARG A 19 -21.35 13.67 17.39
CA ARG A 19 -21.91 14.80 16.61
C ARG A 19 -20.82 15.60 15.87
N GLY A 20 -19.86 14.89 15.25
CA GLY A 20 -18.77 15.48 14.49
C GLY A 20 -17.63 16.08 15.32
N GLN A 21 -17.70 16.03 16.65
CA GLN A 21 -16.61 16.47 17.52
C GLN A 21 -15.87 15.27 18.11
N ARG A 22 -14.54 15.33 18.12
CA ARG A 22 -13.70 14.30 18.74
C ARG A 22 -14.04 14.20 20.23
N ARG A 23 -14.38 12.99 20.66
CA ARG A 23 -14.81 12.69 22.03
C ARG A 23 -13.68 12.09 22.88
N LEU A 24 -12.88 11.22 22.27
CA LEU A 24 -11.72 10.59 22.89
C LEU A 24 -10.49 10.81 22.01
N SER A 25 -9.31 10.87 22.63
CA SER A 25 -8.04 10.84 21.92
C SER A 25 -7.81 9.47 21.25
N PRO A 26 -7.02 9.39 20.17
CA PRO A 26 -6.64 8.13 19.55
C PRO A 26 -6.09 7.11 20.56
N ASP A 27 -5.25 7.55 21.50
CA ASP A 27 -4.69 6.72 22.58
C ASP A 27 -5.78 6.11 23.47
N GLU A 28 -6.79 6.88 23.85
CA GLU A 28 -7.91 6.38 24.65
C GLU A 28 -8.72 5.35 23.87
N VAL A 29 -9.04 5.63 22.61
CA VAL A 29 -9.77 4.68 21.75
C VAL A 29 -8.98 3.39 21.55
N ALA A 30 -7.67 3.50 21.30
CA ALA A 30 -6.76 2.36 21.17
C ALA A 30 -6.76 1.50 22.45
N ARG A 31 -6.77 2.10 23.64
CA ARG A 31 -6.92 1.36 24.90
C ARG A 31 -8.27 0.66 25.02
N TYR A 32 -9.37 1.27 24.59
CA TYR A 32 -10.67 0.60 24.57
C TYR A 32 -10.71 -0.58 23.60
N LEU A 33 -10.13 -0.44 22.41
CA LEU A 33 -9.98 -1.52 21.43
C LEU A 33 -9.16 -2.69 21.99
N PHE A 34 -7.98 -2.39 22.55
CA PHE A 34 -7.03 -3.40 22.99
C PHE A 34 -7.27 -3.92 24.42
N ARG A 35 -8.24 -3.40 25.18
CA ARG A 35 -8.54 -3.91 26.54
C ARG A 35 -8.78 -5.42 26.55
N ARG A 36 -9.49 -5.95 25.55
CA ARG A 36 -9.73 -7.38 25.36
C ARG A 36 -8.44 -8.13 25.00
N VAL A 37 -7.64 -7.56 24.10
CA VAL A 37 -6.34 -8.11 23.68
C VAL A 37 -5.38 -8.22 24.87
N VAL A 38 -5.28 -7.17 25.69
CA VAL A 38 -4.46 -7.15 26.90
C VAL A 38 -4.98 -8.17 27.93
N SER A 39 -6.31 -8.32 28.07
CA SER A 39 -6.86 -9.35 28.96
C SER A 39 -6.50 -10.77 28.53
N TRP A 40 -6.32 -11.01 27.23
CA TRP A 40 -5.98 -12.31 26.67
C TRP A 40 -4.48 -12.59 26.68
N GLY A 41 -3.68 -11.65 26.19
CA GLY A 41 -2.24 -11.83 25.96
C GLY A 41 -1.33 -11.13 26.97
N ARG A 42 -1.89 -10.42 27.97
CA ARG A 42 -1.16 -9.61 28.96
C ARG A 42 -0.28 -8.49 28.37
N SER A 43 -0.46 -8.20 27.08
CA SER A 43 0.34 -7.26 26.30
C SER A 43 -0.56 -6.59 25.25
N SER A 44 -0.23 -5.35 24.86
CA SER A 44 -0.82 -4.68 23.69
C SER A 44 -0.20 -5.12 22.37
N ASN A 45 0.71 -6.10 22.41
CA ASN A 45 1.37 -6.74 21.27
C ASN A 45 1.24 -8.25 21.44
N VAL A 46 0.45 -8.89 20.57
CA VAL A 46 0.11 -10.31 20.67
C VAL A 46 0.20 -10.99 19.30
N PHE A 47 0.43 -12.30 19.34
CA PHE A 47 0.20 -13.17 18.19
C PHE A 47 -1.18 -13.81 18.32
N LEU A 48 -1.92 -13.83 17.22
CA LEU A 48 -3.27 -14.38 17.13
C LEU A 48 -3.23 -15.87 16.71
N ALA A 49 -4.34 -16.57 16.92
CA ALA A 49 -4.44 -18.00 16.58
C ALA A 49 -4.28 -18.29 15.08
N ASN A 50 -4.53 -17.31 14.21
CA ASN A 50 -4.30 -17.41 12.77
C ASN A 50 -2.84 -17.09 12.35
N GLY A 51 -1.92 -16.93 13.32
CA GLY A 51 -0.50 -16.62 13.09
C GLY A 51 -0.19 -15.14 12.88
N ALA A 52 -1.21 -14.29 12.70
CA ALA A 52 -1.03 -12.85 12.56
C ALA A 52 -0.49 -12.22 13.84
N ARG A 53 0.16 -11.07 13.72
CA ARG A 53 0.53 -10.22 14.85
C ARG A 53 -0.39 -9.00 14.89
N LEU A 54 -0.95 -8.73 16.06
CA LEU A 54 -1.80 -7.57 16.32
C LEU A 54 -1.18 -6.75 17.45
N TYR A 55 -0.90 -5.48 17.18
CA TYR A 55 -0.26 -4.61 18.16
C TYR A 55 -0.65 -3.14 18.02
N LEU A 56 -0.26 -2.33 19.00
CA LEU A 56 -0.30 -0.87 18.91
C LEU A 56 1.08 -0.36 18.50
N ASP A 57 1.16 0.29 17.34
CA ASP A 57 2.38 0.88 16.84
C ASP A 57 2.55 2.35 17.31
N VAL A 58 3.62 3.00 16.88
CA VAL A 58 3.93 4.39 17.20
C VAL A 58 2.78 5.30 16.79
N GLY A 59 2.35 6.16 17.71
CA GLY A 59 1.18 7.04 17.51
C GLY A 59 -0.16 6.37 17.81
N SER A 60 -0.15 5.20 18.46
CA SER A 60 -1.34 4.47 18.93
C SER A 60 -2.25 3.97 17.82
N HIS A 61 -1.71 3.77 16.61
CA HIS A 61 -2.41 3.10 15.53
C HIS A 61 -2.49 1.60 15.84
N PRO A 62 -3.70 0.98 15.79
CA PRO A 62 -3.83 -0.45 15.68
C PRO A 62 -3.11 -0.92 14.42
N GLU A 63 -2.20 -1.87 14.56
CA GLU A 63 -1.49 -2.47 13.44
C GLU A 63 -1.73 -3.97 13.41
N TYR A 64 -2.13 -4.45 12.23
CA TYR A 64 -2.26 -5.87 11.94
C TYR A 64 -1.23 -6.28 10.90
N ALA A 65 -0.32 -7.17 11.30
CA ALA A 65 0.63 -7.83 10.41
C ALA A 65 0.13 -9.25 10.11
N THR A 66 -0.02 -9.58 8.83
CA THR A 66 -0.46 -10.92 8.39
C THR A 66 0.51 -11.99 8.90
N PRO A 67 0.08 -13.26 9.05
CA PRO A 67 1.05 -14.35 9.10
C PRO A 67 1.88 -14.39 7.82
N GLU A 68 3.00 -15.09 7.87
CA GLU A 68 3.79 -15.43 6.70
C GLU A 68 2.94 -16.25 5.73
N CYS A 69 2.74 -15.74 4.51
CA CYS A 69 2.00 -16.43 3.46
C CYS A 69 2.95 -16.76 2.32
N ASP A 70 2.80 -17.91 1.67
CA ASP A 70 3.53 -18.25 0.44
C ASP A 70 2.66 -18.29 -0.82
N SER A 71 1.40 -17.89 -0.65
CA SER A 71 0.38 -17.76 -1.67
C SER A 71 -0.14 -16.32 -1.64
N ILE A 72 -0.14 -15.67 -2.81
CA ILE A 72 -0.67 -14.30 -2.96
C ILE A 72 -2.17 -14.26 -2.57
N HIS A 73 -2.91 -15.32 -2.90
CA HIS A 73 -4.31 -15.44 -2.52
C HIS A 73 -4.49 -15.50 -0.99
N GLU A 74 -3.73 -16.36 -0.31
CA GLU A 74 -3.81 -16.47 1.15
C GLU A 74 -3.39 -15.17 1.84
N LEU A 75 -2.40 -14.46 1.31
CA LEU A 75 -2.02 -13.14 1.80
C LEU A 75 -3.19 -12.16 1.75
N VAL A 76 -3.91 -12.09 0.62
CA VAL A 76 -5.10 -11.23 0.48
C VAL A 76 -6.20 -11.66 1.45
N VAL A 77 -6.43 -12.97 1.61
CA VAL A 77 -7.40 -13.50 2.59
C VAL A 77 -7.03 -13.09 4.01
N HIS A 78 -5.75 -13.18 4.39
CA HIS A 78 -5.28 -12.80 5.72
C HIS A 78 -5.31 -11.29 5.96
N ASP A 79 -5.05 -10.48 4.94
CA ASP A 79 -5.23 -9.02 4.97
C ASP A 79 -6.70 -8.65 5.25
N LYS A 80 -7.64 -9.26 4.52
CA LYS A 80 -9.08 -9.07 4.75
C LYS A 80 -9.55 -9.64 6.09
N ALA A 81 -8.95 -10.74 6.56
CA ALA A 81 -9.22 -11.26 7.90
C ALA A 81 -8.82 -10.26 9.00
N GLY A 82 -7.73 -9.51 8.80
CA GLY A 82 -7.32 -8.41 9.68
C GLY A 82 -8.38 -7.33 9.84
N GLU A 83 -9.01 -6.93 8.73
CA GLU A 83 -10.12 -5.96 8.73
C GLU A 83 -11.29 -6.47 9.59
N ARG A 84 -11.67 -7.75 9.45
CA ARG A 84 -12.75 -8.37 10.23
C ARG A 84 -12.42 -8.52 11.71
N ILE A 85 -11.16 -8.81 12.04
CA ILE A 85 -10.70 -8.88 13.42
C ILE A 85 -10.79 -7.50 14.08
N LEU A 86 -10.34 -6.44 13.40
CA LEU A 86 -10.44 -5.09 13.93
C LEU A 86 -11.88 -4.59 14.03
N GLU A 87 -12.74 -4.94 13.08
CA GLU A 87 -14.19 -4.66 13.14
C GLU A 87 -14.83 -5.28 14.40
N GLN A 88 -14.48 -6.51 14.74
CA GLN A 88 -14.96 -7.15 15.99
C GLN A 88 -14.45 -6.45 17.26
N LEU A 89 -13.21 -5.95 17.23
CA LEU A 89 -12.66 -5.18 18.35
C LEU A 89 -13.37 -3.83 18.50
N LEU A 90 -13.71 -3.18 17.38
CA LEU A 90 -14.50 -1.94 17.33
C LEU A 90 -15.87 -2.15 17.97
N VAL A 91 -16.64 -3.14 17.52
CA VAL A 91 -17.97 -3.43 18.09
C VAL A 91 -17.87 -3.70 19.60
N SER A 92 -16.85 -4.46 20.02
CA SER A 92 -16.60 -4.74 21.44
C SER A 92 -16.24 -3.48 22.23
N ALA A 93 -15.53 -2.52 21.62
CA ALA A 93 -15.12 -1.27 22.25
C ALA A 93 -16.30 -0.30 22.39
N GLU A 94 -17.14 -0.18 21.37
CA GLU A 94 -18.35 0.65 21.42
C GLU A 94 -19.35 0.17 22.48
N GLN A 95 -19.55 -1.15 22.60
CA GLN A 95 -20.38 -1.70 23.68
C GLN A 95 -19.85 -1.29 25.06
N ARG A 96 -18.53 -1.37 25.27
CA ARG A 96 -17.90 -0.95 26.54
C ARG A 96 -18.05 0.55 26.81
N LEU A 97 -17.88 1.38 25.78
CA LEU A 97 -18.14 2.82 25.91
C LEU A 97 -19.58 3.08 26.35
N SER A 98 -20.53 2.37 25.74
CA SER A 98 -21.94 2.47 26.10
C SER A 98 -22.21 2.03 27.55
N ASP A 99 -21.65 0.89 27.97
CA ASP A 99 -21.79 0.36 29.34
C ASP A 99 -21.22 1.32 30.40
N GLU A 100 -20.15 2.05 30.06
CA GLU A 100 -19.54 3.08 30.89
C GLU A 100 -20.25 4.46 30.80
N GLY A 101 -21.36 4.54 30.04
CA GLY A 101 -22.14 5.78 29.87
C GLY A 101 -21.51 6.81 28.94
N ILE A 102 -20.47 6.43 28.20
CA ILE A 102 -19.77 7.28 27.23
C ILE A 102 -20.43 7.14 25.86
N ARG A 103 -21.02 8.25 25.39
CA ARG A 103 -21.57 8.32 24.02
C ARG A 103 -20.50 8.73 23.03
N GLY A 104 -20.35 7.97 21.95
CA GLY A 104 -19.49 8.28 20.81
C GLY A 104 -19.40 7.08 19.86
N ASP A 105 -19.16 7.37 18.59
CA ASP A 105 -18.98 6.38 17.53
C ASP A 105 -17.48 6.24 17.24
N ILE A 106 -16.98 5.01 17.23
CA ILE A 106 -15.58 4.72 16.89
C ILE A 106 -15.48 4.46 15.39
N TYR A 107 -14.49 5.07 14.75
CA TYR A 107 -14.16 4.81 13.35
C TYR A 107 -12.75 4.26 13.23
N LEU A 108 -12.61 3.23 12.41
CA LEU A 108 -11.34 2.68 11.96
C LEU A 108 -11.20 2.87 10.45
N PHE A 109 -10.05 3.37 10.02
CA PHE A 109 -9.77 3.66 8.63
C PHE A 109 -8.56 2.87 8.14
N LYS A 110 -8.79 2.04 7.12
CA LYS A 110 -7.70 1.45 6.33
C LYS A 110 -7.33 2.42 5.20
N ASN A 111 -6.56 3.44 5.55
CA ASN A 111 -6.03 4.45 4.64
C ASN A 111 -4.60 4.82 5.09
N ASN A 112 -4.05 5.93 4.61
CA ASN A 112 -2.65 6.28 4.90
C ASN A 112 -2.44 7.69 5.44
N THR A 113 -3.47 8.52 5.54
CA THR A 113 -3.33 9.91 5.99
C THR A 113 -4.53 10.36 6.80
N ASP A 114 -4.30 11.23 7.78
CA ASP A 114 -5.36 11.92 8.50
C ASP A 114 -5.50 13.40 8.04
N SER A 115 -6.52 14.08 8.57
CA SER A 115 -6.77 15.49 8.29
C SER A 115 -5.76 16.45 8.92
N ALA A 116 -4.92 15.97 9.86
CA ALA A 116 -3.84 16.74 10.46
C ALA A 116 -2.54 16.67 9.63
N GLY A 117 -2.53 15.88 8.55
CA GLY A 117 -1.37 15.70 7.68
C GLY A 117 -0.40 14.62 8.18
N ASN A 118 -0.77 13.85 9.21
CA ASN A 118 -0.01 12.67 9.59
C ASN A 118 -0.21 11.58 8.54
N SER A 119 0.73 10.64 8.50
CA SER A 119 0.62 9.47 7.62
C SER A 119 1.11 8.22 8.32
N TYR A 120 0.42 7.12 8.01
CA TYR A 120 0.62 5.75 8.47
C TYR A 120 0.58 4.80 7.25
N GLY A 121 1.13 3.61 7.41
CA GLY A 121 1.57 2.76 6.30
C GLY A 121 0.76 1.49 6.05
N CYS A 122 0.76 1.05 4.79
CA CYS A 122 0.69 -0.36 4.44
C CYS A 122 2.10 -0.78 4.00
N HIS A 123 2.77 -1.63 4.77
CA HIS A 123 4.08 -2.14 4.40
C HIS A 123 3.97 -3.53 3.80
N GLU A 124 4.76 -3.76 2.76
CA GLU A 124 4.86 -5.05 2.10
C GLU A 124 6.21 -5.68 2.45
N ASN A 125 6.17 -6.97 2.77
CA ASN A 125 7.34 -7.76 3.11
C ASN A 125 7.50 -8.89 2.11
N TYR A 126 8.69 -8.99 1.52
CA TYR A 126 9.04 -10.05 0.58
C TYR A 126 10.32 -10.73 1.03
N LEU A 127 10.29 -12.05 1.22
CA LEU A 127 11.51 -12.82 1.43
C LEU A 127 12.33 -12.79 0.14
N ALA A 128 13.57 -12.34 0.19
CA ALA A 128 14.48 -12.26 -0.96
C ALA A 128 15.78 -13.03 -0.68
N GLY A 129 16.40 -13.57 -1.73
CA GLY A 129 17.69 -14.26 -1.61
C GLY A 129 18.87 -13.30 -1.43
N ARG A 130 19.90 -13.71 -0.68
CA ARG A 130 21.13 -12.93 -0.46
C ARG A 130 22.15 -12.95 -1.59
N LYS A 131 21.88 -13.66 -2.68
CA LYS A 131 22.84 -13.85 -3.78
C LYS A 131 23.25 -12.54 -4.47
N HIS A 132 22.35 -11.56 -4.51
CA HIS A 132 22.59 -10.26 -5.14
C HIS A 132 22.69 -9.16 -4.10
N ASP A 133 23.50 -8.14 -4.40
CA ASP A 133 23.60 -6.94 -3.58
C ASP A 133 22.26 -6.19 -3.54
N PHE A 134 22.04 -5.46 -2.44
CA PHE A 134 20.78 -4.73 -2.25
C PHE A 134 20.54 -3.67 -3.33
N SER A 135 21.61 -3.03 -3.83
CA SER A 135 21.54 -2.04 -4.91
C SER A 135 20.90 -2.59 -6.18
N HIS A 136 21.21 -3.86 -6.53
CA HIS A 136 20.62 -4.55 -7.68
C HIS A 136 19.09 -4.61 -7.58
N TYR A 137 18.56 -4.82 -6.37
CA TYR A 137 17.12 -4.77 -6.15
C TYR A 137 16.59 -3.34 -6.19
N SER A 138 17.22 -2.40 -5.48
CA SER A 138 16.69 -1.03 -5.38
C SER A 138 16.63 -0.32 -6.72
N ASP A 139 17.64 -0.47 -7.57
CA ASP A 139 17.75 0.25 -8.85
C ASP A 139 16.63 -0.16 -9.81
N ALA A 140 16.27 -1.45 -9.81
CA ALA A 140 15.18 -1.97 -10.63
C ALA A 140 13.80 -1.81 -9.98
N LEU A 141 13.69 -1.92 -8.66
CA LEU A 141 12.41 -1.86 -7.97
C LEU A 141 11.91 -0.43 -7.79
N ILE A 142 12.76 0.56 -7.51
CA ILE A 142 12.30 1.92 -7.25
C ILE A 142 11.46 2.48 -8.40
N PRO A 143 11.88 2.43 -9.68
CA PRO A 143 11.06 2.91 -10.79
C PRO A 143 9.73 2.17 -10.92
N PHE A 144 9.75 0.85 -10.73
CA PHE A 144 8.54 0.02 -10.72
C PHE A 144 7.59 0.41 -9.58
N LEU A 145 8.10 0.53 -8.36
CA LEU A 145 7.32 0.84 -7.17
C LEU A 145 6.74 2.27 -7.19
N VAL A 146 7.48 3.22 -7.78
CA VAL A 146 7.02 4.60 -7.97
C VAL A 146 5.91 4.69 -9.02
N SER A 147 6.01 3.91 -10.10
CA SER A 147 5.04 3.96 -11.22
C SER A 147 3.81 3.07 -11.00
N ARG A 148 3.88 1.98 -10.21
CA ARG A 148 2.74 1.08 -9.98
C ARG A 148 1.52 1.72 -9.30
N GLN A 149 1.68 2.93 -8.73
CA GLN A 149 0.56 3.67 -8.13
C GLN A 149 -0.59 3.90 -9.13
N ILE A 150 -0.32 3.92 -10.44
CA ILE A 150 -1.37 4.09 -11.46
C ILE A 150 -2.45 2.98 -11.43
N TYR A 151 -2.13 1.79 -10.92
CA TYR A 151 -3.13 0.73 -10.68
C TYR A 151 -3.31 0.37 -9.19
N ALA A 152 -2.35 0.72 -8.33
CA ALA A 152 -2.34 0.35 -6.91
C ALA A 152 -2.63 1.50 -5.93
N GLY A 153 -2.78 2.75 -6.41
CA GLY A 153 -3.10 3.90 -5.58
C GLY A 153 -4.51 3.84 -4.99
N ALA A 154 -4.68 4.35 -3.78
CA ALA A 154 -5.97 4.37 -3.07
C ALA A 154 -6.76 5.67 -3.25
N GLY A 155 -6.16 6.70 -3.85
CA GLY A 155 -6.79 7.98 -4.12
C GLY A 155 -6.97 8.86 -2.89
N LYS A 156 -6.75 10.18 -3.04
CA LYS A 156 -6.96 11.20 -2.01
C LYS A 156 -7.28 12.55 -2.62
N VAL A 157 -8.12 13.32 -1.93
CA VAL A 157 -8.24 14.77 -2.18
C VAL A 157 -7.15 15.48 -1.39
N LEU A 158 -6.21 16.08 -2.10
CA LEU A 158 -5.11 16.84 -1.54
C LEU A 158 -5.50 18.32 -1.48
N GLN A 159 -5.48 18.88 -0.29
CA GLN A 159 -5.61 20.33 -0.09
C GLN A 159 -4.24 20.99 -0.30
N THR A 160 -4.17 21.93 -1.25
CA THR A 160 -2.96 22.72 -1.52
C THR A 160 -3.24 24.20 -1.33
N ALA A 161 -2.20 25.02 -1.25
CA ALA A 161 -2.34 26.48 -1.22
C ALA A 161 -3.06 27.05 -2.46
N ARG A 162 -3.14 26.29 -3.56
CA ARG A 162 -3.80 26.69 -4.82
C ARG A 162 -5.21 26.12 -4.97
N GLY A 163 -5.71 25.39 -3.97
CA GLY A 163 -7.00 24.69 -4.01
C GLY A 163 -6.86 23.18 -3.79
N ALA A 164 -7.99 22.48 -3.85
CA ALA A 164 -8.04 21.03 -3.72
C ALA A 164 -7.89 20.35 -5.08
N MET A 165 -7.17 19.23 -5.12
CA MET A 165 -7.05 18.37 -6.28
C MET A 165 -7.11 16.90 -5.89
N PHE A 166 -7.55 16.05 -6.82
CA PHE A 166 -7.50 14.60 -6.61
C PHE A 166 -6.11 14.06 -7.01
N CYS A 167 -5.56 13.17 -6.19
CA CYS A 167 -4.29 12.51 -6.42
C CYS A 167 -4.48 10.98 -6.38
N ILE A 168 -3.67 10.26 -7.15
CA ILE A 168 -3.72 8.80 -7.28
C ILE A 168 -3.28 8.11 -5.98
N SER A 169 -2.18 8.55 -5.37
CA SER A 169 -1.61 7.95 -4.16
C SER A 169 -1.76 8.85 -2.94
N GLN A 170 -2.15 8.25 -1.81
CA GLN A 170 -2.16 8.90 -0.51
C GLN A 170 -0.76 9.08 0.08
N ARG A 171 0.14 8.13 -0.18
CA ARG A 171 1.50 8.08 0.37
C ARG A 171 2.50 8.99 -0.35
N ALA A 172 2.27 9.32 -1.62
CA ALA A 172 3.25 10.06 -2.45
C ALA A 172 3.77 11.37 -1.81
N GLU A 173 2.93 12.13 -1.12
CA GLU A 173 3.32 13.39 -0.44
C GLU A 173 4.19 13.16 0.81
N HIS A 174 4.19 11.94 1.35
CA HIS A 174 4.79 11.60 2.64
C HIS A 174 6.06 10.76 2.52
N VAL A 175 6.50 10.44 1.30
CA VAL A 175 7.75 9.75 0.99
C VAL A 175 8.85 10.80 0.77
N TRP A 176 10.01 10.62 1.40
CA TRP A 176 11.09 11.63 1.39
C TRP A 176 12.46 11.09 0.93
N GLU A 177 12.70 9.79 1.04
CA GLU A 177 13.96 9.16 0.61
C GLU A 177 13.69 7.96 -0.31
N GLY A 178 14.66 7.62 -1.16
CA GLY A 178 14.55 6.40 -1.96
C GLY A 178 14.78 5.15 -1.11
N VAL A 179 15.81 5.18 -0.27
CA VAL A 179 16.28 4.04 0.52
C VAL A 179 16.78 4.54 1.87
N SER A 180 16.33 3.92 2.97
CA SER A 180 16.67 4.34 4.34
C SER A 180 16.33 3.23 5.34
N SER A 181 16.84 3.29 6.57
CA SER A 181 16.48 2.32 7.63
C SER A 181 15.33 2.80 8.54
N ALA A 182 15.00 4.09 8.52
CA ALA A 182 13.96 4.67 9.36
C ALA A 182 12.59 4.70 8.66
N THR A 183 11.56 4.14 9.29
CA THR A 183 10.19 4.10 8.76
C THR A 183 9.37 5.36 9.05
N THR A 184 9.70 6.12 10.10
CA THR A 184 8.88 7.25 10.56
C THR A 184 9.47 8.63 10.22
N ARG A 185 10.80 8.80 10.21
CA ARG A 185 11.46 10.10 9.97
C ARG A 185 11.80 10.36 8.50
N SER A 186 12.41 9.39 7.81
CA SER A 186 12.82 9.53 6.41
C SER A 186 11.86 8.87 5.40
N ARG A 187 11.04 7.91 5.84
CA ARG A 187 10.00 7.24 5.03
C ARG A 187 10.52 6.90 3.61
N PRO A 188 11.49 5.97 3.51
CA PRO A 188 12.06 5.58 2.23
C PRO A 188 11.05 4.87 1.32
N ILE A 189 11.36 4.65 0.05
CA ILE A 189 10.57 3.75 -0.80
C ILE A 189 10.80 2.29 -0.37
N ILE A 190 12.08 1.94 -0.14
CA ILE A 190 12.50 0.62 0.34
C ILE A 190 13.26 0.79 1.66
N ASN A 191 12.83 0.08 2.70
CA ASN A 191 13.50 0.06 3.98
C ASN A 191 14.68 -0.95 3.98
N THR A 192 15.83 -0.53 4.53
CA THR A 192 17.08 -1.33 4.55
C THR A 192 17.33 -2.09 5.85
N ARG A 193 16.37 -2.11 6.79
CA ARG A 193 16.52 -2.82 8.05
C ARG A 193 16.66 -4.32 7.78
N ASP A 194 17.80 -4.88 8.17
CA ASP A 194 18.15 -6.26 7.85
C ASP A 194 17.70 -7.22 8.96
N GLU A 195 16.38 -7.35 9.12
CA GLU A 195 15.72 -8.27 10.06
C GLU A 195 14.94 -9.33 9.26
N PRO A 196 15.60 -10.42 8.81
CA PRO A 196 15.01 -11.35 7.85
C PRO A 196 13.90 -12.23 8.41
N HIS A 197 13.83 -12.41 9.74
CA HIS A 197 12.99 -13.41 10.42
C HIS A 197 13.10 -14.83 9.81
N ALA A 198 14.26 -15.10 9.23
CA ALA A 198 14.66 -16.35 8.60
C ALA A 198 16.17 -16.51 8.77
N ASP A 199 16.75 -17.56 8.19
CA ASP A 199 18.20 -17.75 8.16
C ASP A 199 18.90 -16.53 7.51
N ALA A 200 19.68 -15.83 8.34
CA ALA A 200 20.33 -14.56 7.98
C ALA A 200 21.49 -14.73 7.00
N ASP A 201 21.99 -15.93 6.76
CA ASP A 201 23.01 -16.17 5.73
C ASP A 201 22.38 -16.39 4.35
N ARG A 202 21.11 -16.83 4.32
CA ARG A 202 20.40 -17.21 3.09
C ARG A 202 19.44 -16.15 2.59
N TYR A 203 18.77 -15.44 3.50
CA TYR A 203 17.62 -14.61 3.17
C TYR A 203 17.71 -13.19 3.75
N ARG A 204 17.01 -12.27 3.09
CA ARG A 204 16.70 -10.91 3.54
C ARG A 204 15.18 -10.71 3.51
N ARG A 205 14.69 -9.81 4.33
CA ARG A 205 13.31 -9.31 4.23
C ARG A 205 13.35 -7.97 3.51
N LEU A 206 12.87 -7.96 2.27
CA LEU A 206 12.67 -6.72 1.52
C LEU A 206 11.40 -6.05 2.04
N HIS A 207 11.56 -4.91 2.72
CA HIS A 207 10.49 -4.15 3.34
C HIS A 207 10.17 -2.90 2.52
N VAL A 208 9.00 -2.87 1.91
CA VAL A 208 8.54 -1.82 1.00
C VAL A 208 7.46 -1.00 1.71
N ILE A 209 7.61 0.32 1.76
CA ILE A 209 6.71 1.18 2.57
C ILE A 209 6.01 2.29 1.77
N VAL A 210 6.15 2.23 0.44
CA VAL A 210 5.63 3.21 -0.52
C VAL A 210 4.17 2.95 -0.92
N GLY A 211 3.67 1.73 -0.71
CA GLY A 211 2.34 1.33 -1.13
C GLY A 211 1.23 1.99 -0.30
N ASP A 212 0.12 2.30 -0.95
CA ASP A 212 -1.11 2.69 -0.26
C ASP A 212 -1.79 1.45 0.36
N SER A 213 -2.60 1.68 1.39
CA SER A 213 -3.52 0.69 1.97
C SER A 213 -4.73 0.53 1.04
N ASN A 214 -4.93 -0.70 0.53
CA ASN A 214 -5.96 -0.97 -0.48
C ASN A 214 -7.21 -1.63 0.13
N MET A 215 -8.38 -1.16 -0.33
CA MET A 215 -9.68 -1.78 -0.01
C MET A 215 -10.01 -2.87 -1.04
N SER A 216 -9.76 -2.59 -2.31
CA SER A 216 -9.90 -3.54 -3.41
C SER A 216 -8.95 -4.73 -3.26
N GLU A 217 -9.52 -5.93 -3.22
CA GLU A 217 -8.77 -7.18 -3.26
C GLU A 217 -7.98 -7.33 -4.58
N TYR A 218 -8.51 -6.79 -5.67
CA TYR A 218 -7.82 -6.76 -6.97
C TYR A 218 -6.52 -5.96 -6.87
N ALA A 219 -6.58 -4.76 -6.31
CA ALA A 219 -5.43 -3.89 -6.17
C ALA A 219 -4.36 -4.52 -5.27
N THR A 220 -4.74 -5.11 -4.12
CA THR A 220 -3.80 -5.82 -3.25
C THR A 220 -3.16 -7.02 -3.95
N PHE A 221 -3.96 -7.86 -4.63
CA PHE A 221 -3.47 -9.04 -5.34
C PHE A 221 -2.47 -8.66 -6.44
N LEU A 222 -2.82 -7.68 -7.28
CA LEU A 222 -1.97 -7.20 -8.36
C LEU A 222 -0.69 -6.55 -7.83
N LYS A 223 -0.80 -5.67 -6.82
CA LYS A 223 0.33 -4.99 -6.18
C LYS A 223 1.39 -5.97 -5.70
N VAL A 224 0.97 -7.02 -5.00
CA VAL A 224 1.89 -8.05 -4.47
C VAL A 224 2.39 -8.98 -5.58
N GLY A 225 1.48 -9.44 -6.44
CA GLY A 225 1.81 -10.39 -7.50
C GLY A 225 2.79 -9.84 -8.54
N ALA A 226 2.54 -8.64 -9.06
CA ALA A 226 3.45 -8.00 -10.01
C ALA A 226 4.85 -7.75 -9.40
N THR A 227 4.89 -7.34 -8.13
CA THR A 227 6.16 -7.19 -7.39
C THR A 227 6.88 -8.54 -7.25
N SER A 228 6.15 -9.61 -6.92
CA SER A 228 6.72 -10.96 -6.82
C SER A 228 7.32 -11.44 -8.13
N ILE A 229 6.64 -11.23 -9.26
CA ILE A 229 7.12 -11.58 -10.59
C ILE A 229 8.40 -10.81 -10.92
N LEU A 230 8.43 -9.50 -10.62
CA LEU A 230 9.62 -8.68 -10.81
C LEU A 230 10.80 -9.15 -9.97
N LEU A 231 10.57 -9.51 -8.71
CA LEU A 231 11.61 -10.10 -7.85
C LEU A 231 12.12 -11.45 -8.38
N ARG A 232 11.22 -12.31 -8.91
CA ARG A 232 11.61 -13.59 -9.52
C ARG A 232 12.49 -13.37 -10.75
N MET A 233 12.17 -12.38 -11.58
CA MET A 233 13.01 -11.96 -12.70
C MET A 233 14.39 -11.46 -12.23
N LEU A 234 14.43 -10.60 -11.21
CA LEU A 234 15.68 -10.01 -10.70
C LEU A 234 16.65 -11.02 -10.07
N GLU A 235 16.11 -12.10 -9.51
CA GLU A 235 16.89 -13.20 -8.92
C GLU A 235 17.44 -14.17 -9.97
N GLU A 236 17.07 -14.01 -11.24
CA GLU A 236 17.54 -14.87 -12.33
C GLU A 236 18.70 -14.23 -13.10
N PRO A 237 19.90 -14.86 -13.12
CA PRO A 237 21.11 -14.23 -13.68
C PRO A 237 21.04 -13.79 -15.14
N ASN A 238 20.21 -14.43 -15.95
CA ASN A 238 20.13 -14.16 -17.39
C ASN A 238 19.02 -13.15 -17.75
N VAL A 239 18.27 -12.65 -16.77
CA VAL A 239 17.23 -11.67 -17.03
C VAL A 239 17.82 -10.27 -16.88
N VAL A 240 17.89 -9.58 -18.01
CA VAL A 240 18.30 -8.17 -18.05
C VAL A 240 17.06 -7.31 -18.24
N LEU A 241 16.85 -6.41 -17.28
CA LEU A 241 15.83 -5.37 -17.34
C LEU A 241 16.45 -4.11 -17.92
N ARG A 242 15.63 -3.36 -18.66
CA ARG A 242 16.05 -2.04 -19.15
C ARG A 242 16.18 -1.08 -17.98
N ASP A 243 17.23 -0.27 -18.01
CA ASP A 243 17.45 0.75 -16.99
C ASP A 243 16.37 1.84 -17.07
N MET A 244 15.54 1.90 -16.03
CA MET A 244 14.48 2.87 -15.80
C MET A 244 14.76 3.74 -14.58
N THR A 245 16.01 3.79 -14.11
CA THR A 245 16.41 4.59 -12.94
C THR A 245 15.90 6.02 -13.07
N LEU A 246 15.16 6.48 -12.07
CA LEU A 246 14.59 7.82 -12.03
C LEU A 246 15.67 8.83 -11.63
N GLU A 247 15.71 10.00 -12.27
CA GLU A 247 16.62 11.09 -11.88
C GLU A 247 16.36 11.51 -10.42
N ASN A 248 15.08 11.61 -10.06
CA ASN A 248 14.66 11.89 -8.70
C ASN A 248 13.36 11.12 -8.37
N PRO A 249 13.45 9.97 -7.68
CA PRO A 249 12.29 9.16 -7.32
C PRO A 249 11.22 9.90 -6.51
N ILE A 250 11.63 10.84 -5.64
CA ILE A 250 10.76 11.58 -4.72
C ILE A 250 9.96 12.65 -5.45
N ARG A 251 10.58 13.29 -6.43
CA ARG A 251 9.88 14.19 -7.33
C ARG A 251 8.93 13.40 -8.24
N ALA A 252 9.43 12.31 -8.84
CA ALA A 252 8.66 11.50 -9.77
C ALA A 252 7.39 10.91 -9.14
N ILE A 253 7.46 10.39 -7.91
CA ILE A 253 6.29 9.79 -7.25
C ILE A 253 5.16 10.80 -7.02
N ARG A 254 5.48 12.06 -6.71
CA ARG A 254 4.51 13.14 -6.54
C ARG A 254 3.96 13.60 -7.88
N GLU A 255 4.83 13.83 -8.87
CA GLU A 255 4.42 14.24 -10.23
C GLU A 255 3.49 13.21 -10.88
N ILE A 256 3.73 11.91 -10.68
CA ILE A 256 2.84 10.84 -11.13
C ILE A 256 1.52 10.86 -10.34
N SER A 257 1.58 10.98 -9.01
CA SER A 257 0.36 10.97 -8.17
C SER A 257 -0.59 12.12 -8.52
N HIS A 258 -0.06 13.28 -8.90
CA HIS A 258 -0.84 14.48 -9.24
C HIS A 258 -1.50 14.40 -10.61
N ASP A 259 -1.13 13.46 -11.47
CA ASP A 259 -1.66 13.33 -12.82
C ASP A 259 -2.53 12.08 -13.00
N ILE A 260 -3.83 12.26 -12.80
CA ILE A 260 -4.83 11.19 -13.02
C ILE A 260 -4.92 10.72 -14.49
N THR A 261 -4.35 11.47 -15.44
CA THR A 261 -4.33 11.08 -16.85
C THR A 261 -3.22 10.07 -17.16
N CYS A 262 -2.29 9.84 -16.23
CA CYS A 262 -1.14 8.94 -16.41
C CYS A 262 -0.23 9.30 -17.60
N THR A 263 -0.26 10.55 -18.08
CA THR A 263 0.51 11.02 -19.24
C THR A 263 1.73 11.86 -18.87
N ARG A 264 1.84 12.27 -17.60
CA ARG A 264 2.94 13.06 -17.08
C ARG A 264 4.24 12.27 -17.21
N LYS A 265 5.18 12.85 -17.95
CA LYS A 265 6.53 12.33 -18.08
C LYS A 265 7.38 12.72 -16.88
N VAL A 266 8.15 11.75 -16.38
CA VAL A 266 9.19 11.92 -15.36
C VAL A 266 10.56 11.64 -15.96
N ARG A 267 11.58 12.30 -15.41
CA ARG A 267 12.95 12.20 -15.94
C ARG A 267 13.68 10.97 -15.40
N LEU A 268 14.36 10.27 -16.30
CA LEU A 268 15.26 9.16 -15.98
C LEU A 268 16.70 9.66 -15.82
N ALA A 269 17.53 8.92 -15.08
CA ALA A 269 18.93 9.27 -14.82
C ALA A 269 19.77 9.35 -16.11
N ASN A 270 19.37 8.63 -17.17
CA ASN A 270 20.00 8.68 -18.48
C ASN A 270 19.54 9.87 -19.36
N GLY A 271 18.76 10.81 -18.82
CA GLY A 271 18.28 12.00 -19.51
C GLY A 271 17.04 11.80 -20.38
N ARG A 272 16.58 10.55 -20.58
CA ARG A 272 15.28 10.28 -21.20
C ARG A 272 14.14 10.68 -20.27
N GLU A 273 12.95 10.75 -20.84
CA GLU A 273 11.72 10.90 -20.09
C GLU A 273 10.80 9.72 -20.38
N ALA A 274 10.01 9.32 -19.39
CA ALA A 274 9.00 8.28 -19.53
C ALA A 274 7.77 8.59 -18.66
N THR A 275 6.58 8.19 -19.11
CA THR A 275 5.38 8.18 -18.26
C THR A 275 5.41 6.98 -17.32
N ALA A 276 4.60 7.03 -16.25
CA ALA A 276 4.42 5.86 -15.37
C ALA A 276 3.90 4.64 -16.16
N LEU A 277 3.03 4.87 -17.15
CA LEU A 277 2.53 3.83 -18.03
C LEU A 277 3.64 3.21 -18.90
N GLU A 278 4.53 4.02 -19.48
CA GLU A 278 5.67 3.54 -20.28
C GLU A 278 6.66 2.72 -19.43
N ILE A 279 6.92 3.15 -18.19
CA ILE A 279 7.76 2.42 -17.23
C ILE A 279 7.12 1.05 -16.92
N GLN A 280 5.85 1.02 -16.52
CA GLN A 280 5.16 -0.23 -16.21
C GLN A 280 5.04 -1.15 -17.42
N SER A 281 4.80 -0.59 -18.61
CA SER A 281 4.73 -1.35 -19.87
C SER A 281 6.05 -2.04 -20.22
N GLU A 282 7.20 -1.39 -19.99
CA GLU A 282 8.50 -2.04 -20.17
C GLU A 282 8.66 -3.25 -19.25
N TYR A 283 8.33 -3.10 -17.96
CA TYR A 283 8.43 -4.21 -17.00
C TYR A 283 7.44 -5.34 -17.33
N LEU A 284 6.19 -5.01 -17.66
CA LEU A 284 5.17 -5.98 -18.07
C LEU A 284 5.61 -6.75 -19.31
N ASN A 285 6.09 -6.06 -20.36
CA ASN A 285 6.60 -6.71 -21.56
C ASN A 285 7.76 -7.65 -21.26
N ARG A 286 8.60 -7.32 -20.27
CA ARG A 286 9.65 -8.22 -19.81
C ARG A 286 9.09 -9.43 -19.06
N ALA A 287 8.09 -9.24 -18.22
CA ALA A 287 7.40 -10.30 -17.47
C ALA A 287 6.66 -11.28 -18.40
N LEU A 288 5.97 -10.79 -19.43
CA LEU A 288 5.31 -11.61 -20.45
C LEU A 288 6.30 -12.54 -21.17
N ARG A 289 7.40 -11.97 -21.69
CA ARG A 289 8.49 -12.77 -22.30
C ARG A 289 9.16 -13.74 -21.34
N TYR A 290 9.18 -13.41 -20.05
CA TYR A 290 9.73 -14.27 -19.02
C TYR A 290 8.82 -15.48 -18.78
N ALA A 291 7.50 -15.25 -18.71
CA ALA A 291 6.48 -16.29 -18.56
C ALA A 291 6.43 -17.26 -19.76
N GLU A 292 6.71 -16.81 -20.99
CA GLU A 292 6.79 -17.70 -22.16
C GLU A 292 7.82 -18.84 -22.03
N ARG A 293 8.83 -18.65 -21.16
CA ARG A 293 9.98 -19.56 -21.04
C ARG A 293 10.10 -20.20 -19.66
N ARG A 294 9.16 -19.95 -18.75
CA ARG A 294 9.19 -20.45 -17.37
C ARG A 294 7.77 -20.79 -16.94
N ASP A 295 7.64 -21.82 -16.11
CA ASP A 295 6.35 -22.19 -15.56
C ASP A 295 5.95 -21.19 -14.47
N PHE A 296 4.84 -20.50 -14.72
CA PHE A 296 4.15 -19.69 -13.73
C PHE A 296 3.13 -20.56 -13.02
N SER A 297 3.09 -20.46 -11.69
CA SER A 297 1.97 -21.01 -10.94
C SER A 297 0.66 -20.34 -11.38
N PRO A 298 -0.50 -20.98 -11.17
CA PRO A 298 -1.78 -20.37 -11.54
C PRO A 298 -2.02 -18.98 -10.94
N LEU A 299 -1.48 -18.71 -9.74
CA LEU A 299 -1.60 -17.41 -9.08
C LEU A 299 -0.64 -16.36 -9.67
N GLU A 300 0.57 -16.76 -10.07
CA GLU A 300 1.49 -15.87 -10.79
C GLU A 300 0.94 -15.52 -12.17
N GLN A 301 0.40 -16.50 -12.91
CA GLN A 301 -0.23 -16.24 -14.20
C GLN A 301 -1.42 -15.29 -14.04
N LYS A 302 -2.28 -15.53 -13.05
CA LYS A 302 -3.38 -14.62 -12.73
C LYS A 302 -2.88 -13.19 -12.42
N ALA A 303 -1.80 -13.05 -11.67
CA ALA A 303 -1.23 -11.73 -11.38
C ALA A 303 -0.68 -11.04 -12.63
N LEU A 304 -0.05 -11.80 -13.54
CA LEU A 304 0.43 -11.30 -14.82
C LEU A 304 -0.73 -10.86 -15.72
N ASP A 305 -1.79 -11.66 -15.83
CA ASP A 305 -2.99 -11.33 -16.61
C ASP A 305 -3.69 -10.07 -16.05
N MET A 306 -3.78 -9.96 -14.73
CA MET A 306 -4.31 -8.77 -14.04
C MET A 306 -3.44 -7.53 -14.31
N TRP A 307 -2.12 -7.71 -14.41
CA TRP A 307 -1.20 -6.61 -14.72
C TRP A 307 -1.36 -6.16 -16.17
N GLU A 308 -1.43 -7.11 -17.11
CA GLU A 308 -1.69 -6.84 -18.52
C GLU A 308 -3.02 -6.14 -18.74
N HIS A 309 -4.09 -6.61 -18.10
CA HIS A 309 -5.39 -5.95 -18.13
C HIS A 309 -5.29 -4.50 -17.61
N ALA A 310 -4.68 -4.30 -16.44
CA ALA A 310 -4.55 -2.97 -15.84
C ALA A 310 -3.83 -1.98 -16.76
N ILE A 311 -2.68 -2.37 -17.30
CA ILE A 311 -1.89 -1.52 -18.21
C ILE A 311 -2.63 -1.26 -19.52
N THR A 312 -3.27 -2.29 -20.09
CA THR A 312 -4.06 -2.17 -21.32
C THR A 312 -5.27 -1.24 -21.14
N GLN A 313 -5.94 -1.28 -19.98
CA GLN A 313 -7.04 -0.37 -19.69
C GLN A 313 -6.54 1.06 -19.50
N ILE A 314 -5.47 1.27 -18.72
CA ILE A 314 -4.91 2.61 -18.48
C ILE A 314 -4.44 3.26 -19.79
N GLU A 315 -3.87 2.49 -20.72
CA GLU A 315 -3.49 2.98 -22.05
C GLU A 315 -4.68 3.50 -22.86
N LYS A 316 -5.86 2.86 -22.73
CA LYS A 316 -7.08 3.26 -23.43
C LYS A 316 -7.80 4.42 -22.73
N ASP A 317 -7.99 4.26 -21.42
CA ASP A 317 -8.65 5.21 -20.52
C ASP A 317 -8.17 4.95 -19.08
N PRO A 318 -7.39 5.86 -18.46
CA PRO A 318 -6.97 5.77 -17.07
C PRO A 318 -8.13 5.56 -16.07
N LEU A 319 -9.35 5.97 -16.42
CA LEU A 319 -10.55 5.81 -15.60
C LEU A 319 -11.34 4.52 -15.91
N GLY A 320 -10.80 3.65 -16.76
CA GLY A 320 -11.41 2.37 -17.16
C GLY A 320 -11.34 1.28 -16.09
N LEU A 321 -10.55 1.45 -15.03
CA LEU A 321 -10.37 0.49 -13.93
C LEU A 321 -11.31 0.73 -12.74
N ASP A 322 -12.57 1.07 -13.00
CA ASP A 322 -13.54 1.47 -11.99
C ASP A 322 -14.16 0.33 -11.18
N ARG A 323 -13.71 -0.91 -11.40
CA ARG A 323 -14.04 -2.07 -10.57
C ARG A 323 -12.81 -2.66 -9.88
N GLU A 324 -11.62 -2.19 -10.23
CA GLU A 324 -10.35 -2.77 -9.87
C GLU A 324 -9.50 -1.83 -9.01
N ALA A 325 -9.27 -0.59 -9.48
CA ALA A 325 -8.36 0.36 -8.85
C ALA A 325 -9.09 1.26 -7.86
N ASP A 326 -8.66 1.24 -6.59
CA ASP A 326 -9.29 2.01 -5.51
C ASP A 326 -9.41 3.51 -5.83
N TRP A 327 -8.35 4.11 -6.40
CA TRP A 327 -8.37 5.53 -6.74
C TRP A 327 -9.39 5.86 -7.84
N VAL A 328 -9.60 4.98 -8.81
CA VAL A 328 -10.59 5.19 -9.89
C VAL A 328 -12.00 5.10 -9.34
N VAL A 329 -12.28 4.05 -8.53
CA VAL A 329 -13.56 3.87 -7.84
C VAL A 329 -13.89 5.13 -7.01
N LYS A 330 -12.93 5.58 -6.21
CA LYS A 330 -13.07 6.77 -5.36
C LYS A 330 -13.26 8.05 -6.16
N TYR A 331 -12.48 8.23 -7.22
CA TYR A 331 -12.59 9.40 -8.10
C TYR A 331 -13.99 9.48 -8.73
N LYS A 332 -14.49 8.39 -9.33
CA LYS A 332 -15.82 8.37 -9.93
C LYS A 332 -16.94 8.63 -8.91
N LEU A 333 -16.80 8.10 -7.69
CA LEU A 333 -17.74 8.37 -6.60
C LEU A 333 -17.77 9.86 -6.24
N ILE A 334 -16.59 10.47 -6.05
CA ILE A 334 -16.44 11.88 -5.72
C ILE A 334 -17.01 12.76 -6.84
N GLU A 335 -16.62 12.53 -8.09
CA GLU A 335 -17.09 13.33 -9.22
C GLU A 335 -18.61 13.21 -9.42
N SER A 336 -19.18 12.00 -9.27
CA SER A 336 -20.63 11.82 -9.33
C SER A 336 -21.36 12.60 -8.23
N PHE A 337 -20.83 12.58 -7.01
CA PHE A 337 -21.39 13.33 -5.88
C PHE A 337 -21.27 14.84 -6.10
N ARG A 338 -20.10 15.33 -6.55
CA ARG A 338 -19.86 16.73 -6.90
C ARG A 338 -20.82 17.23 -7.97
N ALA A 339 -20.96 16.47 -9.06
CA ALA A 339 -21.86 16.83 -10.17
C ALA A 339 -23.32 16.89 -9.72
N ARG A 340 -23.78 15.94 -8.90
CA ARG A 340 -25.16 15.89 -8.39
C ARG A 340 -25.51 17.08 -7.50
N HIS A 341 -24.54 17.56 -6.73
CA HIS A 341 -24.76 18.60 -5.71
C HIS A 341 -24.17 19.96 -6.06
N GLY A 342 -23.53 20.11 -7.24
CA GLY A 342 -22.89 21.34 -7.68
C GLY A 342 -21.71 21.74 -6.78
N LEU A 343 -20.87 20.78 -6.38
CA LEU A 343 -19.80 21.01 -5.40
C LEU A 343 -18.43 21.14 -6.04
N GLU A 344 -17.65 22.08 -5.50
CA GLU A 344 -16.23 22.18 -5.75
C GLU A 344 -15.45 21.07 -5.04
N MET A 345 -14.24 20.75 -5.54
CA MET A 345 -13.35 19.76 -4.91
C MET A 345 -12.92 20.19 -3.48
N THR A 346 -12.99 21.48 -3.18
CA THR A 346 -12.67 22.05 -1.86
C THR A 346 -13.81 21.91 -0.84
N ASP A 347 -15.00 21.47 -1.25
CA ASP A 347 -16.13 21.35 -0.34
C ASP A 347 -15.85 20.29 0.75
N PRO A 348 -16.08 20.56 2.04
CA PRO A 348 -15.81 19.62 3.12
C PRO A 348 -16.52 18.26 2.99
N ARG A 349 -17.61 18.17 2.22
CA ARG A 349 -18.32 16.90 1.97
C ARG A 349 -17.61 16.00 0.96
N VAL A 350 -16.65 16.54 0.21
CA VAL A 350 -15.81 15.80 -0.74
C VAL A 350 -14.58 15.18 -0.05
N ALA A 351 -14.17 15.76 1.09
CA ALA A 351 -12.93 15.41 1.81
C ALA A 351 -12.93 14.02 2.45
#